data_AF-A0A3M7I891-F1
#
_entry.id   AF-A0A3M7I891-F1
#
_cell.length_a   1.000
_cell.length_b   1.000
_cell.length_c   1.000
_cell.angle_alpha   90.00
_cell.angle_beta   90.00
_cell.angle_gamma   90.00
#
_symmetry.space_group_name_H-M   'P 1'
#
loop_
_entity.id
_entity.type
_entity.pdbx_description
1 polymer ?
#
loop_
_entity_poly.entity_id
_entity_poly.type
_entity_poly.pdbx_seq_one_letter_code
_entity_poly.pdbx_strand_id
1 'polypeptide(L)'
;MSSTSDNVSEKASISDRQSTGGDTVAADDKSIEGSPSLNRRIPDSPTTMQHKAERQLDRLLYDPVSRPDFEGCRHDFEEDGLLFQVPNKDDYVFFAAVPILEEYNAQYMHRHYDPLLIEALNIAPTLFYGMDSTSAVHCLVRHELFIKVQLKLVCHLDYGWSAATVMLKDEDRWIPLQQWLMTLPEPTMPNYHVPAYQEQYQWWRSTGRPFRLLDLPGELQERIFLFAVGEYIEPHFREEYVCDEDCVLKKSGWTVITHGTHRAKRCGVSKYDWTARPTISPVNLGVLSLSKKTREAALYALWKQTTKVFRSPQRIPHRRLRSSDPTFPDTDISGILTYIPSRFRPYLNRIQLALDNVELLLLFGVPLPGINDAFTVRPSPPPAHIFPTLLPHLKYLDIYFQSTARRSYNPWHTTEMTPDRDRRTYLTEELGMDLARMPCQRILQEWILTYAYEYIRGISRVELSGFIKAPVKKKWERLLNPAPSSSPHPSEETEARTSTIIASEKKAKSLYHISEYPPQCACEPLPCGTSPVYAVQSSNQQRCRRARHNCNCFPHWSEFRDAFAEYAYDFEGERGVVDGAREVLGSGRGENVFKIRRGKVGISERRGGREGGGRGGRAGGRGG
;
A
#
# COMPACT_ATOMS: atom_id res chain seq x y z
N MET A 1 -47.66 26.41 -26.29
CA MET A 1 -47.91 27.86 -26.12
C MET A 1 -46.69 28.45 -25.44
N SER A 2 -46.15 29.53 -26.03
CA SER A 2 -45.11 30.45 -25.52
C SER A 2 -43.74 29.82 -25.19
N SER A 3 -42.71 29.83 -26.05
CA SER A 3 -41.95 30.94 -26.67
C SER A 3 -41.35 31.94 -25.67
N THR A 4 -40.03 31.85 -25.44
CA THR A 4 -39.11 32.99 -25.55
C THR A 4 -37.67 32.47 -25.61
N SER A 5 -37.05 32.82 -26.73
CA SER A 5 -35.63 32.83 -27.04
C SER A 5 -34.85 33.78 -26.11
N ASP A 6 -33.56 33.50 -25.90
CA ASP A 6 -32.53 34.54 -25.99
C ASP A 6 -31.17 33.92 -26.39
N ASN A 7 -30.73 34.32 -27.58
CA ASN A 7 -29.40 34.09 -28.14
C ASN A 7 -28.50 35.24 -27.69
N VAL A 8 -27.38 34.96 -27.04
CA VAL A 8 -26.29 35.93 -26.87
C VAL A 8 -25.05 35.42 -27.60
N SER A 9 -24.75 36.11 -28.68
CA SER A 9 -23.55 35.99 -29.52
C SER A 9 -22.45 36.84 -28.89
N GLU A 10 -21.34 36.21 -28.51
CA GLU A 10 -20.15 36.92 -28.03
C GLU A 10 -19.06 36.88 -29.11
N LYS A 11 -18.84 38.03 -29.75
CA LYS A 11 -17.77 38.28 -30.71
C LYS A 11 -16.46 38.47 -29.93
N ALA A 12 -15.50 37.56 -30.12
CA ALA A 12 -14.12 37.79 -29.68
C ALA A 12 -13.37 38.59 -30.76
N SER A 13 -12.97 39.80 -30.38
CA SER A 13 -12.14 40.72 -31.15
C SER A 13 -10.67 40.24 -31.15
N ILE A 14 -10.15 40.03 -32.34
CA ILE A 14 -8.71 39.86 -32.63
C ILE A 14 -8.05 41.23 -32.43
N SER A 15 -7.09 41.33 -31.52
CA SER A 15 -6.22 42.51 -31.40
C SER A 15 -4.83 42.18 -31.93
N ASP A 16 -4.55 42.69 -33.12
CA ASP A 16 -3.20 42.78 -33.67
C ASP A 16 -2.35 43.71 -32.80
N ARG A 17 -1.22 43.21 -32.32
CA ARG A 17 -0.09 44.04 -31.87
C ARG A 17 1.11 43.75 -32.74
N GLN A 18 1.28 44.61 -33.73
CA GLN A 18 2.57 44.88 -34.37
C GLN A 18 3.54 45.41 -33.31
N SER A 19 4.71 44.77 -33.21
CA SER A 19 5.88 45.32 -32.55
C SER A 19 7.03 45.28 -33.55
N THR A 20 7.26 46.43 -34.17
CA THR A 20 8.53 46.83 -34.80
C THR A 20 9.62 46.90 -33.74
N GLY A 21 10.81 46.39 -34.07
CA GLY A 21 11.99 46.47 -33.22
C GLY A 21 13.14 45.73 -33.87
N GLY A 22 13.76 46.37 -34.86
CA GLY A 22 15.04 45.92 -35.38
C GLY A 22 16.13 46.25 -34.37
N ASP A 23 17.11 45.36 -34.26
CA ASP A 23 18.41 45.72 -33.74
C ASP A 23 19.52 44.97 -34.47
N THR A 24 20.56 45.75 -34.67
CA THR A 24 21.71 45.62 -35.56
C THR A 24 22.69 44.53 -35.15
N VAL A 25 23.26 43.96 -36.22
CA VAL A 25 24.41 43.05 -36.26
C VAL A 25 25.64 43.67 -35.57
N ALA A 26 26.19 42.97 -34.59
CA ALA A 26 27.59 43.11 -34.17
C ALA A 26 28.26 41.74 -34.31
N ALA A 27 29.17 41.64 -35.27
CA ALA A 27 30.00 40.49 -35.51
C ALA A 27 31.13 40.47 -34.48
N ASP A 28 31.19 39.44 -33.63
CA ASP A 28 32.37 39.11 -32.84
C ASP A 28 32.99 37.83 -33.42
N ASP A 29 34.15 38.05 -33.99
CA ASP A 29 35.04 37.11 -34.65
C ASP A 29 35.86 36.38 -33.56
N LYS A 30 35.65 35.07 -33.39
CA LYS A 30 36.50 34.20 -32.56
C LYS A 30 36.83 32.91 -33.27
N SER A 31 38.00 32.95 -33.92
CA SER A 31 39.04 31.91 -33.99
C SER A 31 38.60 30.45 -33.83
N ILE A 32 38.65 29.76 -34.97
CA ILE A 32 38.59 28.30 -35.14
C ILE A 32 39.94 27.71 -34.70
N GLU A 33 39.95 26.91 -33.63
CA GLU A 33 41.00 25.93 -33.34
C GLU A 33 40.34 24.62 -32.88
N GLY A 34 40.67 23.53 -33.57
CA GLY A 34 40.34 22.17 -33.13
C GLY A 34 39.57 21.32 -34.15
N SER A 35 40.21 20.97 -35.27
CA SER A 35 39.73 19.91 -36.16
C SER A 35 39.70 18.57 -35.42
N PRO A 36 38.55 17.86 -35.31
CA PRO A 36 38.54 16.50 -34.79
C PRO A 36 39.22 15.57 -35.80
N SER A 37 40.17 14.78 -35.32
CA SER A 37 40.85 13.75 -36.12
C SER A 37 39.81 12.82 -36.74
N LEU A 38 39.72 12.85 -38.08
CA LEU A 38 38.97 11.91 -38.89
C LEU A 38 39.57 10.51 -38.69
N ASN A 39 39.04 9.78 -37.70
CA ASN A 39 39.23 8.35 -37.60
C ASN A 39 38.49 7.72 -38.79
N ARG A 40 39.24 7.49 -39.88
CA ARG A 40 38.82 6.66 -41.01
C ARG A 40 38.35 5.31 -40.43
N ARG A 41 37.03 5.13 -40.34
CA ARG A 41 36.46 3.81 -40.09
C ARG A 41 36.89 2.91 -41.25
N ILE A 42 37.63 1.87 -40.91
CA ILE A 42 37.96 0.79 -41.85
C ILE A 42 36.61 0.21 -42.31
N PRO A 43 36.33 0.14 -43.63
CA PRO A 43 35.10 -0.45 -44.13
C PRO A 43 34.97 -1.88 -43.59
N ASP A 44 33.80 -2.21 -43.05
CA ASP A 44 33.48 -3.57 -42.63
C ASP A 44 33.78 -4.53 -43.79
N SER A 45 34.48 -5.63 -43.50
CA SER A 45 34.81 -6.61 -44.54
C SER A 45 33.51 -7.19 -45.16
N PRO A 46 33.53 -7.59 -46.45
CA PRO A 46 32.33 -8.11 -47.13
C PRO A 46 31.65 -9.25 -46.37
N THR A 47 32.44 -10.11 -45.72
CA THR A 47 31.96 -11.20 -44.85
C THR A 47 31.30 -10.70 -43.58
N THR A 48 31.78 -9.60 -42.99
CA THR A 48 31.13 -8.98 -41.82
C THR A 48 29.79 -8.34 -42.20
N MET A 49 29.71 -7.71 -43.38
CA MET A 49 28.46 -7.15 -43.90
C MET A 49 27.46 -8.25 -44.24
N GLN A 50 27.90 -9.34 -44.89
CA GLN A 50 27.04 -10.47 -45.22
C GLN A 50 26.51 -11.16 -43.95
N HIS A 51 27.36 -11.40 -42.95
CA HIS A 51 26.92 -12.02 -41.69
C HIS A 51 26.02 -11.10 -40.86
N LYS A 52 26.19 -9.77 -40.93
CA LYS A 52 25.23 -8.80 -40.36
C LYS A 52 23.89 -8.87 -41.10
N ALA A 53 23.90 -8.93 -42.43
CA ALA A 53 22.69 -9.02 -43.25
C ALA A 53 21.95 -10.36 -43.05
N GLU A 54 22.67 -11.48 -42.97
CA GLU A 54 22.11 -12.81 -42.69
C GLU A 54 21.53 -12.88 -41.28
N ARG A 55 22.22 -12.36 -40.26
CA ARG A 55 21.63 -12.23 -38.90
C ARG A 55 20.42 -11.32 -38.87
N GLN A 56 20.42 -10.23 -39.64
CA GLN A 56 19.28 -9.33 -39.73
C GLN A 56 18.10 -10.00 -40.43
N LEU A 57 18.34 -10.81 -41.46
CA LEU A 57 17.31 -11.57 -42.18
C LEU A 57 16.75 -12.72 -41.33
N ASP A 58 17.60 -13.51 -40.66
CA ASP A 58 17.16 -14.58 -39.74
C ASP A 58 16.36 -13.98 -38.57
N ARG A 59 16.77 -12.80 -38.06
CA ARG A 59 16.01 -12.08 -37.03
C ARG A 59 14.68 -11.54 -37.56
N LEU A 60 14.62 -10.99 -38.77
CA LEU A 60 13.34 -10.57 -39.38
C LEU A 60 12.39 -11.75 -39.67
N LEU A 61 12.94 -12.95 -39.84
CA LEU A 61 12.17 -14.18 -40.05
C LEU A 61 11.73 -14.85 -38.73
N TYR A 62 12.43 -14.61 -37.61
CA TYR A 62 12.19 -15.26 -36.31
C TYR A 62 11.80 -14.33 -35.16
N ASP A 63 11.85 -13.00 -35.31
CA ASP A 63 11.28 -12.04 -34.37
C ASP A 63 9.75 -12.06 -34.59
N PRO A 64 8.97 -12.72 -33.71
CA PRO A 64 7.55 -12.77 -33.90
C PRO A 64 7.01 -11.38 -33.65
N VAL A 65 6.80 -10.64 -34.74
CA VAL A 65 5.87 -9.50 -34.81
C VAL A 65 4.50 -9.86 -34.19
N SER A 66 4.22 -11.16 -34.03
CA SER A 66 3.05 -11.77 -33.39
C SER A 66 3.08 -11.92 -31.86
N ARG A 67 4.13 -11.50 -31.13
CA ARG A 67 4.06 -11.42 -29.66
C ARG A 67 4.06 -9.96 -29.20
N PRO A 68 2.89 -9.38 -28.88
CA PRO A 68 2.79 -8.03 -28.30
C PRO A 68 3.38 -7.91 -26.87
N ASP A 69 4.04 -8.95 -26.36
CA ASP A 69 4.43 -9.07 -24.95
C ASP A 69 5.86 -8.61 -24.62
N PHE A 70 6.59 -8.00 -25.57
CA PHE A 70 7.92 -7.50 -25.24
C PHE A 70 7.81 -6.20 -24.45
N GLU A 71 7.63 -6.33 -23.13
CA GLU A 71 7.92 -5.28 -22.15
C GLU A 71 9.45 -5.24 -21.94
N GLY A 72 10.12 -4.34 -22.65
CA GLY A 72 11.57 -4.13 -22.52
C GLY A 72 11.91 -2.66 -22.28
N CYS A 73 13.16 -2.38 -21.95
CA CYS A 73 13.64 -1.01 -21.89
C CYS A 73 13.95 -0.49 -23.31
N ARG A 74 14.03 0.83 -23.47
CA ARG A 74 14.36 1.47 -24.75
C ARG A 74 15.59 0.87 -25.45
N HIS A 75 16.61 0.50 -24.66
CA HIS A 75 17.86 -0.03 -25.20
C HIS A 75 17.68 -1.40 -25.87
N ASP A 76 16.74 -2.21 -25.40
CA ASP A 76 16.47 -3.53 -25.98
C ASP A 76 15.94 -3.38 -27.43
N PHE A 77 15.14 -2.35 -27.71
CA PHE A 77 14.65 -2.05 -29.06
C PHE A 77 15.76 -1.54 -30.00
N GLU A 78 16.70 -0.75 -29.47
CA GLU A 78 17.83 -0.23 -30.24
C GLU A 78 18.82 -1.35 -30.62
N GLU A 79 19.01 -2.35 -29.74
CA GLU A 79 19.83 -3.53 -30.01
C GLU A 79 19.24 -4.45 -31.10
N ASP A 80 17.91 -4.44 -31.26
CA ASP A 80 17.18 -5.14 -32.32
C ASP A 80 17.17 -4.37 -33.65
N GLY A 81 17.78 -3.18 -33.71
CA GLY A 81 17.83 -2.35 -34.90
C GLY A 81 16.51 -1.64 -35.23
N LEU A 82 15.56 -1.62 -34.29
CA LEU A 82 14.31 -0.87 -34.41
C LEU A 82 14.56 0.56 -33.93
N LEU A 83 14.87 1.45 -34.87
CA LEU A 83 15.03 2.87 -34.58
C LEU A 83 13.67 3.56 -34.66
N PHE A 84 13.35 4.35 -33.64
CA PHE A 84 12.23 5.28 -33.68
C PHE A 84 12.41 6.27 -34.84
N GLN A 85 11.40 6.37 -35.68
CA GLN A 85 11.41 7.14 -36.91
C GLN A 85 10.29 8.18 -36.90
N VAL A 86 10.46 9.23 -37.69
CA VAL A 86 9.35 10.16 -37.97
C VAL A 86 8.31 9.40 -38.79
N PRO A 87 7.02 9.37 -38.36
CA PRO A 87 5.97 8.66 -39.08
C PRO A 87 5.86 9.20 -40.51
N ASN A 88 5.63 8.31 -41.46
CA ASN A 88 5.33 8.73 -42.83
C ASN A 88 4.03 9.55 -42.82
N LYS A 89 3.99 10.65 -43.57
CA LYS A 89 2.79 11.49 -43.71
C LYS A 89 1.56 10.71 -44.22
N ASP A 90 1.79 9.60 -44.92
CA ASP A 90 0.75 8.71 -45.46
C ASP A 90 0.56 7.44 -44.59
N ASP A 91 1.05 7.44 -43.35
CA ASP A 91 0.78 6.40 -42.36
C ASP A 91 -0.56 6.66 -41.64
N TYR A 92 -1.66 6.37 -42.35
CA TYR A 92 -3.00 6.56 -41.81
C TYR A 92 -3.27 5.71 -40.56
N VAL A 93 -2.62 4.55 -40.38
CA VAL A 93 -2.75 3.74 -39.17
C VAL A 93 -2.20 4.48 -37.96
N PHE A 94 -1.01 5.07 -38.08
CA PHE A 94 -0.39 5.89 -37.03
C PHE A 94 -1.32 7.04 -36.64
N PHE A 95 -1.74 7.86 -37.62
CA PHE A 95 -2.54 9.06 -37.35
C PHE A 95 -3.95 8.74 -36.82
N ALA A 96 -4.52 7.59 -37.18
CA ALA A 96 -5.79 7.13 -36.61
C ALA A 96 -5.64 6.62 -35.17
N ALA A 97 -4.46 6.10 -34.78
CA ALA A 97 -4.20 5.65 -33.42
C ALA A 97 -3.98 6.81 -32.44
N VAL A 98 -3.37 7.92 -32.89
CA VAL A 98 -3.11 9.12 -32.06
C VAL A 98 -4.35 9.60 -31.28
N PRO A 99 -5.50 9.91 -31.90
CA PRO A 99 -6.66 10.43 -31.16
C PRO A 99 -7.24 9.41 -30.18
N ILE A 100 -7.14 8.10 -30.47
CA ILE A 100 -7.58 7.04 -29.55
C ILE A 100 -6.70 7.05 -28.29
N LEU A 101 -5.39 7.24 -28.46
CA LEU A 101 -4.44 7.35 -27.34
C LEU A 101 -4.63 8.66 -26.56
N GLU A 102 -4.91 9.78 -27.24
CA GLU A 102 -5.23 11.05 -26.58
C GLU A 102 -6.49 10.92 -25.71
N GLU A 103 -7.57 10.33 -26.24
CA GLU A 103 -8.79 10.06 -25.47
C GLU A 103 -8.50 9.14 -24.27
N TYR A 104 -7.76 8.06 -24.50
CA TYR A 104 -7.36 7.13 -23.45
C TYR A 104 -6.53 7.79 -22.34
N ASN A 105 -5.62 8.70 -22.70
CA ASN A 105 -4.78 9.46 -21.78
C ASN A 105 -5.57 10.55 -21.04
N ALA A 106 -6.64 11.09 -21.63
CA ALA A 106 -7.48 12.10 -21.00
C ALA A 106 -8.43 11.54 -19.93
N GLN A 107 -8.71 10.24 -19.93
CA GLN A 107 -9.64 9.61 -18.97
C GLN A 107 -9.18 9.73 -17.51
N TYR A 108 -7.87 9.78 -17.28
CA TYR A 108 -7.29 9.73 -15.95
C TYR A 108 -6.08 10.68 -15.86
N MET A 109 -5.97 11.43 -14.76
CA MET A 109 -4.91 12.38 -14.50
C MET A 109 -3.54 11.72 -14.58
N HIS A 110 -3.39 10.50 -14.04
CA HIS A 110 -2.11 9.82 -14.09
C HIS A 110 -1.64 9.50 -15.52
N ARG A 111 -2.58 9.20 -16.44
CA ARG A 111 -2.28 9.01 -17.86
C ARG A 111 -2.05 10.32 -18.60
N HIS A 112 -2.60 11.43 -18.10
CA HIS A 112 -2.30 12.74 -18.65
C HIS A 112 -0.83 13.15 -18.41
N TYR A 113 -0.30 12.85 -17.21
CA TYR A 113 1.08 13.17 -16.83
C TYR A 113 2.12 12.15 -17.31
N ASP A 114 1.69 10.93 -17.60
CA ASP A 114 2.51 9.87 -18.21
C ASP A 114 1.77 9.26 -19.40
N PRO A 115 1.65 10.04 -20.50
CA PRO A 115 0.85 9.64 -21.64
C PRO A 115 1.46 8.41 -22.31
N LEU A 116 0.58 7.49 -22.70
CA LEU A 116 0.95 6.44 -23.65
C LEU A 116 1.02 7.08 -25.03
N LEU A 117 2.21 7.17 -25.58
CA LEU A 117 2.49 7.70 -26.90
C LEU A 117 2.60 6.55 -27.90
N ILE A 118 2.45 6.87 -29.17
CA ILE A 118 2.76 5.96 -30.28
C ILE A 118 3.97 6.52 -31.02
N GLU A 119 4.94 5.66 -31.25
CA GLU A 119 6.14 5.94 -32.02
C GLU A 119 6.16 5.03 -33.26
N ALA A 120 6.55 5.60 -34.40
CA ALA A 120 6.66 4.85 -35.63
C ALA A 120 7.98 4.07 -35.66
N LEU A 121 7.87 2.76 -35.91
CA LEU A 121 9.02 1.89 -36.18
C LEU A 121 9.23 1.65 -37.68
N ASN A 122 8.30 2.12 -38.51
CA ASN A 122 8.29 1.97 -39.95
C ASN A 122 8.06 3.32 -40.64
N ILE A 123 8.66 3.51 -41.82
CA ILE A 123 8.49 4.66 -42.71
C ILE A 123 7.65 4.34 -43.95
N ALA A 124 7.12 3.12 -44.07
CA ALA A 124 6.26 2.74 -45.17
C ALA A 124 4.89 3.45 -45.06
N PRO A 125 4.32 3.93 -46.18
CA PRO A 125 2.96 4.45 -46.18
C PRO A 125 1.96 3.32 -45.90
N THR A 126 0.79 3.66 -45.36
CA THR A 126 -0.31 2.69 -45.24
C THR A 126 -0.90 2.40 -46.62
N LEU A 127 -0.95 1.13 -47.02
CA LEU A 127 -1.63 0.69 -48.26
C LEU A 127 -3.01 0.11 -47.92
N PHE A 128 -3.96 0.22 -48.83
CA PHE A 128 -5.35 -0.24 -48.62
C PHE A 128 -5.72 -1.35 -49.60
N TYR A 129 -6.29 -2.45 -49.08
CA TYR A 129 -6.75 -3.61 -49.83
C TYR A 129 -8.20 -3.93 -49.47
N GLY A 130 -9.14 -3.44 -50.28
CA GLY A 130 -10.56 -3.63 -50.05
C GLY A 130 -11.03 -2.92 -48.78
N MET A 131 -11.39 -3.69 -47.74
CA MET A 131 -11.89 -3.18 -46.46
C MET A 131 -10.80 -3.04 -45.39
N ASP A 132 -9.57 -3.48 -45.67
CA ASP A 132 -8.48 -3.52 -44.70
C ASP A 132 -7.28 -2.71 -45.19
N SER A 133 -6.52 -2.12 -44.28
CA SER A 133 -5.18 -1.62 -44.58
C SER A 133 -4.12 -2.71 -44.42
N THR A 134 -2.93 -2.47 -44.98
CA THR A 134 -1.73 -3.18 -44.56
C THR A 134 -1.51 -2.99 -43.07
N SER A 135 -1.13 -4.06 -42.39
CA SER A 135 -0.66 -3.99 -41.02
C SER A 135 0.69 -3.30 -40.94
N ALA A 136 0.86 -2.42 -39.96
CA ALA A 136 2.09 -1.69 -39.69
C ALA A 136 2.53 -1.88 -38.24
N VAL A 137 3.84 -1.97 -38.01
CA VAL A 137 4.43 -2.19 -36.68
C VAL A 137 4.80 -0.85 -36.07
N HIS A 138 4.37 -0.65 -34.83
CA HIS A 138 4.56 0.56 -34.05
C HIS A 138 5.07 0.21 -32.65
N CYS A 139 5.51 1.22 -31.91
CA CYS A 139 5.84 1.08 -30.50
C CYS A 139 4.92 1.99 -29.69
N LEU A 140 4.22 1.44 -28.70
CA LEU A 140 3.57 2.24 -27.68
C LEU A 140 4.57 2.51 -26.56
N VAL A 141 4.77 3.78 -26.22
CA VAL A 141 5.81 4.21 -25.29
C VAL A 141 5.17 4.96 -24.13
N ARG A 142 5.50 4.54 -22.90
CA ARG A 142 5.14 5.22 -21.66
C ARG A 142 6.23 5.02 -20.62
N HIS A 143 6.98 6.07 -20.29
CA HIS A 143 8.09 6.01 -19.33
C HIS A 143 9.10 4.85 -19.60
N GLU A 144 9.01 3.76 -18.85
CA GLU A 144 9.83 2.53 -18.97
C GLU A 144 9.09 1.39 -19.70
N LEU A 145 7.83 1.58 -20.05
CA LEU A 145 7.01 0.64 -20.79
C LEU A 145 7.14 0.94 -22.28
N PHE A 146 7.65 -0.04 -23.01
CA PHE A 146 7.75 -0.05 -24.46
C PHE A 146 7.04 -1.29 -24.95
N ILE A 147 5.99 -1.13 -25.76
CA ILE A 147 5.19 -2.25 -26.27
C ILE A 147 5.20 -2.21 -27.79
N LYS A 148 5.82 -3.21 -28.40
CA LYS A 148 5.76 -3.41 -29.85
C LYS A 148 4.37 -3.91 -30.23
N VAL A 149 3.67 -3.16 -31.08
CA VAL A 149 2.30 -3.50 -31.50
C VAL A 149 2.20 -3.54 -33.01
N GLN A 150 1.39 -4.46 -33.52
CA GLN A 150 1.01 -4.50 -34.93
C GLN A 150 -0.41 -3.97 -35.09
N LEU A 151 -0.56 -2.89 -35.84
CA LEU A 151 -1.82 -2.18 -36.03
C LEU A 151 -2.29 -2.24 -37.48
N LYS A 152 -3.60 -2.23 -37.72
CA LYS A 152 -4.20 -2.01 -39.04
C LYS A 152 -5.51 -1.23 -38.92
N LEU A 153 -5.96 -0.63 -40.02
CA LEU A 153 -7.29 -0.05 -40.13
C LEU A 153 -8.25 -1.05 -40.79
N VAL A 154 -9.44 -1.16 -40.22
CA VAL A 154 -10.55 -1.93 -40.80
C VAL A 154 -11.72 -0.98 -41.04
N CYS A 155 -12.13 -0.87 -42.30
CA CYS A 155 -13.23 -0.04 -42.76
C CYS A 155 -14.57 -0.65 -42.33
N HIS A 156 -15.52 0.20 -41.92
CA HIS A 156 -16.87 -0.26 -41.58
C HIS A 156 -17.70 -0.40 -42.86
N LEU A 157 -18.38 -1.54 -43.06
CA LEU A 157 -19.16 -1.83 -44.28
C LEU A 157 -20.20 -0.73 -44.58
N ASP A 158 -20.94 -0.32 -43.57
CA ASP A 158 -22.05 0.64 -43.74
C ASP A 158 -21.62 2.12 -43.81
N TYR A 159 -20.48 2.47 -43.20
CA TYR A 159 -20.08 3.86 -42.97
C TYR A 159 -18.76 4.24 -43.67
N GLY A 160 -18.14 3.29 -44.37
CA GLY A 160 -16.87 3.50 -45.07
C GLY A 160 -15.69 3.83 -44.16
N TRP A 161 -14.66 4.43 -44.74
CA TRP A 161 -13.39 4.75 -44.06
C TRP A 161 -13.51 5.84 -42.99
N SER A 162 -14.57 6.66 -43.03
CA SER A 162 -14.87 7.65 -41.98
C SER A 162 -15.18 7.02 -40.62
N ALA A 163 -15.53 5.72 -40.58
CA ALA A 163 -15.75 4.96 -39.37
C ALA A 163 -14.76 3.79 -39.24
N ALA A 164 -13.55 3.93 -39.80
CA ALA A 164 -12.53 2.90 -39.71
C ALA A 164 -12.12 2.68 -38.24
N THR A 165 -11.93 1.42 -37.87
CA THR A 165 -11.46 1.02 -36.54
C THR A 165 -9.98 0.66 -36.59
N VAL A 166 -9.19 1.20 -35.66
CA VAL A 166 -7.82 0.76 -35.45
C VAL A 166 -7.85 -0.58 -34.71
N MET A 167 -7.34 -1.62 -35.35
CA MET A 167 -7.25 -2.97 -34.82
C MET A 167 -5.80 -3.26 -34.44
N LEU A 168 -5.60 -3.85 -33.26
CA LEU A 168 -4.33 -4.35 -32.75
C LEU A 168 -4.30 -5.88 -32.86
N LYS A 169 -3.17 -6.43 -33.28
CA LYS A 169 -2.95 -7.88 -33.31
C LYS A 169 -2.51 -8.38 -31.94
N ASP A 170 -3.36 -9.19 -31.32
CA ASP A 170 -3.13 -9.86 -30.05
C ASP A 170 -3.11 -11.38 -30.30
N GLU A 171 -1.92 -11.98 -30.20
CA GLU A 171 -1.64 -13.34 -30.65
C GLU A 171 -2.10 -13.56 -32.12
N ASP A 172 -3.12 -14.39 -32.33
CA ASP A 172 -3.72 -14.71 -33.63
C ASP A 172 -5.02 -13.95 -33.92
N ARG A 173 -5.37 -12.98 -33.06
CA ARG A 173 -6.65 -12.26 -33.12
C ARG A 173 -6.42 -10.77 -33.35
N TRP A 174 -7.35 -10.16 -34.07
CA TRP A 174 -7.42 -8.70 -34.21
C TRP A 174 -8.49 -8.18 -33.26
N ILE A 175 -8.10 -7.30 -32.34
CA ILE A 175 -8.99 -6.66 -31.36
C ILE A 175 -8.95 -5.14 -31.53
N PRO A 176 -10.06 -4.42 -31.26
CA PRO A 176 -10.03 -2.96 -31.31
C PRO A 176 -9.00 -2.37 -30.34
N LEU A 177 -8.19 -1.41 -30.79
CA LEU A 177 -7.15 -0.81 -29.96
C LEU A 177 -7.70 -0.25 -28.66
N GLN A 178 -8.86 0.42 -28.71
CA GLN A 178 -9.52 0.97 -27.52
C GLN A 178 -9.90 -0.10 -26.49
N GLN A 179 -10.30 -1.30 -26.94
CA GLN A 179 -10.64 -2.41 -26.04
C GLN A 179 -9.37 -2.99 -25.38
N TRP A 180 -8.29 -3.14 -26.14
CA TRP A 180 -7.01 -3.62 -25.62
C TRP A 180 -6.36 -2.62 -24.65
N LEU A 181 -6.47 -1.31 -24.91
CA LEU A 181 -5.96 -0.28 -23.99
C LEU A 181 -6.59 -0.38 -22.58
N MET A 182 -7.81 -0.90 -22.47
CA MET A 182 -8.48 -1.13 -21.18
C MET A 182 -7.93 -2.35 -20.41
N THR A 183 -7.20 -3.24 -21.08
CA THR A 183 -6.56 -4.41 -20.44
C THR A 183 -5.15 -4.11 -19.96
N LEU A 184 -4.55 -2.99 -20.36
CA LEU A 184 -3.23 -2.57 -19.89
C LEU A 184 -3.23 -2.35 -18.37
N PRO A 185 -2.13 -2.74 -17.67
CA PRO A 185 -2.01 -2.49 -16.24
C PRO A 185 -2.06 -0.99 -15.92
N GLU A 186 -2.60 -0.66 -14.75
CA GLU A 186 -2.54 0.72 -14.25
C GLU A 186 -1.06 1.14 -14.10
N PRO A 187 -0.68 2.34 -14.56
CA PRO A 187 0.70 2.83 -14.44
C PRO A 187 1.19 2.78 -12.99
N THR A 188 2.23 1.99 -12.76
CA THR A 188 2.81 1.76 -11.42
C THR A 188 3.89 2.77 -11.05
N MET A 189 4.14 3.78 -11.89
CA MET A 189 5.21 4.75 -11.72
C MET A 189 5.31 5.24 -10.26
N PRO A 190 6.39 4.91 -9.54
CA PRO A 190 6.56 5.38 -8.18
C PRO A 190 6.76 6.91 -8.21
N ASN A 191 5.93 7.64 -7.47
CA ASN A 191 6.04 9.09 -7.25
C ASN A 191 5.61 10.05 -8.38
N TYR A 192 5.00 9.60 -9.50
CA TYR A 192 4.47 10.55 -10.53
C TYR A 192 3.47 11.55 -9.95
N HIS A 193 2.79 11.14 -8.89
CA HIS A 193 1.82 11.96 -8.20
C HIS A 193 2.48 13.23 -7.63
N VAL A 194 3.77 13.22 -7.27
CA VAL A 194 4.41 14.39 -6.68
C VAL A 194 4.56 15.54 -7.70
N PRO A 195 5.17 15.35 -8.89
CA PRO A 195 5.19 16.40 -9.93
C PRO A 195 3.79 16.78 -10.40
N ALA A 196 2.94 15.79 -10.68
CA ALA A 196 1.57 16.03 -11.15
C ALA A 196 0.75 16.86 -10.16
N TYR A 197 0.89 16.58 -8.85
CA TYR A 197 0.25 17.39 -7.82
C TYR A 197 0.87 18.77 -7.68
N GLN A 198 2.18 18.90 -7.87
CA GLN A 198 2.82 20.20 -7.80
C GLN A 198 2.34 21.12 -8.92
N GLU A 199 2.26 20.63 -10.15
CA GLU A 199 1.73 21.39 -11.28
C GLU A 199 0.24 21.71 -11.11
N GLN A 200 -0.56 20.71 -10.73
CA GLN A 200 -1.98 20.92 -10.45
C GLN A 200 -2.18 21.95 -9.33
N TYR A 201 -1.39 21.87 -8.26
CA TYR A 201 -1.43 22.83 -7.16
C TYR A 201 -1.05 24.24 -7.62
N GLN A 202 -0.01 24.36 -8.46
CA GLN A 202 0.39 25.65 -9.05
C GLN A 202 -0.71 26.22 -9.94
N TRP A 203 -1.36 25.39 -10.77
CA TRP A 203 -2.48 25.78 -11.62
C TRP A 203 -3.72 26.20 -10.80
N TRP A 204 -4.05 25.47 -9.75
CA TRP A 204 -5.11 25.87 -8.81
C TRP A 204 -4.80 27.18 -8.11
N ARG A 205 -3.54 27.37 -7.70
CA ARG A 205 -3.10 28.59 -7.05
C ARG A 205 -3.11 29.79 -8.00
N SER A 206 -2.78 29.60 -9.28
CA SER A 206 -2.77 30.66 -10.29
C SER A 206 -4.17 31.09 -10.70
N THR A 207 -5.13 30.16 -10.76
CA THR A 207 -6.52 30.48 -11.09
C THR A 207 -7.24 31.19 -9.95
N GLY A 208 -6.90 30.89 -8.68
CA GLY A 208 -7.47 31.54 -7.48
C GLY A 208 -8.99 31.33 -7.30
N ARG A 209 -9.60 30.46 -8.11
CA ARG A 209 -11.05 30.20 -8.09
C ARG A 209 -11.35 28.97 -7.23
N PRO A 210 -12.35 29.02 -6.35
CA PRO A 210 -12.84 27.82 -5.69
C PRO A 210 -13.51 26.90 -6.73
N PHE A 211 -13.30 25.59 -6.60
CA PHE A 211 -14.01 24.57 -7.36
C PHE A 211 -14.92 23.77 -6.45
N ARG A 212 -16.04 23.28 -7.00
CA ARG A 212 -16.90 22.36 -6.27
C ARG A 212 -16.23 20.99 -6.26
N LEU A 213 -16.13 20.37 -5.08
CA LEU A 213 -15.48 19.07 -4.91
C LEU A 213 -16.02 18.01 -5.89
N LEU A 214 -17.33 18.01 -6.14
CA LEU A 214 -17.99 17.03 -7.01
C LEU A 214 -17.82 17.31 -8.51
N ASP A 215 -17.30 18.48 -8.88
CA ASP A 215 -17.02 18.83 -10.28
C ASP A 215 -15.57 18.46 -10.66
N LEU A 216 -14.77 17.98 -9.70
CA LEU A 216 -13.43 17.45 -9.97
C LEU A 216 -13.50 16.10 -10.71
N PRO A 217 -12.48 15.74 -11.49
CA PRO A 217 -12.27 14.37 -11.94
C PRO A 217 -12.37 13.35 -10.80
N GLY A 218 -13.00 12.20 -11.06
CA GLY A 218 -13.30 11.19 -10.05
C GLY A 218 -12.08 10.75 -9.23
N GLU A 219 -10.92 10.60 -9.87
CA GLU A 219 -9.66 10.24 -9.19
C GLU A 219 -9.23 11.27 -8.14
N LEU A 220 -9.41 12.56 -8.42
CA LEU A 220 -9.06 13.63 -7.49
C LEU A 220 -10.02 13.65 -6.31
N GLN A 221 -11.31 13.41 -6.57
CA GLN A 221 -12.29 13.24 -5.51
C GLN A 221 -11.88 12.08 -4.60
N GLU A 222 -11.56 10.91 -5.17
CA GLU A 222 -11.13 9.73 -4.44
C GLU A 222 -9.87 10.00 -3.61
N ARG A 223 -8.84 10.64 -4.18
CA ARG A 223 -7.60 11.01 -3.46
C ARG A 223 -7.90 11.96 -2.31
N ILE A 224 -8.71 13.00 -2.53
CA ILE A 224 -9.11 13.95 -1.47
C ILE A 224 -9.85 13.22 -0.36
N PHE A 225 -10.79 12.32 -0.70
CA PHE A 225 -11.48 11.51 0.29
C PHE A 225 -10.52 10.58 1.03
N LEU A 226 -9.57 9.95 0.35
CA LEU A 226 -8.56 9.10 0.96
C LEU A 226 -7.68 9.88 1.95
N PHE A 227 -7.23 11.09 1.59
CA PHE A 227 -6.48 11.97 2.49
C PHE A 227 -7.31 12.41 3.70
N ALA A 228 -8.60 12.72 3.49
CA ALA A 228 -9.48 13.17 4.55
C ALA A 228 -9.86 12.02 5.52
N VAL A 229 -9.96 10.80 5.01
CA VAL A 229 -10.30 9.61 5.77
C VAL A 229 -9.06 8.99 6.45
N GLY A 230 -7.91 9.05 5.79
CA GLY A 230 -6.67 8.36 6.18
C GLY A 230 -6.51 7.02 5.45
N GLU A 231 -5.26 6.55 5.36
CA GLU A 231 -4.94 5.28 4.69
C GLU A 231 -5.41 4.05 5.47
N TYR A 232 -5.37 4.12 6.80
CA TYR A 232 -5.77 3.03 7.69
C TYR A 232 -7.08 3.37 8.37
N ILE A 233 -8.02 2.43 8.37
CA ILE A 233 -9.25 2.55 9.14
C ILE A 233 -9.43 1.31 10.01
N GLU A 234 -9.89 1.51 11.25
CA GLU A 234 -10.33 0.42 12.10
C GLU A 234 -11.85 0.30 11.95
N PRO A 235 -12.41 -0.81 11.44
CA PRO A 235 -13.85 -1.01 11.46
C PRO A 235 -14.33 -1.21 12.90
N HIS A 236 -15.40 -0.53 13.32
CA HIS A 236 -16.10 -0.85 14.56
C HIS A 236 -17.53 -1.27 14.29
N PHE A 237 -18.03 -2.21 15.08
CA PHE A 237 -19.44 -2.56 15.12
C PHE A 237 -20.04 -1.95 16.38
N ARG A 238 -21.11 -1.18 16.20
CA ARG A 238 -21.93 -0.75 17.33
C ARG A 238 -23.21 -1.58 17.28
N GLU A 239 -23.39 -2.39 18.30
CA GLU A 239 -24.67 -3.02 18.60
C GLU A 239 -25.41 -2.04 19.52
N GLU A 240 -26.52 -1.48 19.02
CA GLU A 240 -27.45 -0.73 19.85
C GLU A 240 -28.69 -1.60 20.02
N TYR A 241 -29.11 -1.75 21.27
CA TYR A 241 -30.37 -2.41 21.59
C TYR A 241 -31.41 -1.30 21.61
N VAL A 242 -32.19 -1.21 20.53
CA VAL A 242 -33.33 -0.30 20.48
C VAL A 242 -34.50 -1.05 21.10
N CYS A 243 -35.02 -0.54 22.21
CA CYS A 243 -36.26 -1.03 22.79
C CYS A 243 -37.39 -0.46 21.92
N ASP A 244 -38.10 -1.33 21.20
CA ASP A 244 -39.32 -0.92 20.50
C ASP A 244 -40.44 -0.63 21.51
N GLU A 245 -41.53 0.03 21.10
CA GLU A 245 -42.69 0.34 21.96
C GLU A 245 -43.27 -0.93 22.62
N ASP A 246 -43.12 -2.08 21.96
CA ASP A 246 -43.51 -3.41 22.45
C ASP A 246 -42.50 -4.08 23.40
N CYS A 247 -41.46 -3.37 23.88
CA CYS A 247 -40.36 -3.93 24.67
C CYS A 247 -39.57 -5.06 23.99
N VAL A 248 -39.71 -5.23 22.67
CA VAL A 248 -38.86 -6.13 21.90
C VAL A 248 -37.52 -5.43 21.69
N LEU A 249 -36.46 -5.98 22.31
CA LEU A 249 -35.08 -5.53 22.11
C LEU A 249 -34.65 -5.82 20.67
N LYS A 250 -34.91 -4.88 19.75
CA LYS A 250 -34.44 -4.99 18.38
C LYS A 250 -32.96 -4.64 18.37
N LYS A 251 -32.15 -5.66 18.08
CA LYS A 251 -30.72 -5.52 17.90
C LYS A 251 -30.44 -4.88 16.55
N SER A 252 -30.16 -3.58 16.53
CA SER A 252 -29.74 -2.89 15.32
C SER A 252 -28.21 -2.77 15.30
N GLY A 253 -27.60 -3.49 14.37
CA GLY A 253 -26.16 -3.43 14.14
C GLY A 253 -25.84 -2.46 13.01
N TRP A 254 -24.94 -1.52 13.27
CA TRP A 254 -24.34 -0.71 12.21
C TRP A 254 -22.82 -0.70 12.33
N THR A 255 -22.17 -0.79 11.18
CA THR A 255 -20.73 -0.56 11.05
C THR A 255 -20.46 0.92 11.25
N VAL A 256 -19.82 1.25 12.37
CA VAL A 256 -19.30 2.58 12.64
C VAL A 256 -17.86 2.63 12.16
N ILE A 257 -17.58 3.51 11.22
CA ILE A 257 -16.21 3.80 10.81
C ILE A 257 -15.58 4.70 11.88
N THR A 258 -14.40 4.34 12.36
CA THR A 258 -13.93 4.80 13.68
C THR A 258 -13.41 6.22 13.75
N HIS A 259 -13.48 6.77 14.97
CA HIS A 259 -12.76 7.95 15.42
C HIS A 259 -11.24 7.71 15.61
N GLY A 260 -10.68 6.67 14.98
CA GLY A 260 -9.29 6.23 15.18
C GLY A 260 -8.99 5.80 16.62
N THR A 261 -7.70 5.57 16.89
CA THR A 261 -7.23 5.44 18.27
C THR A 261 -7.27 6.78 18.97
N HIS A 262 -8.35 7.05 19.71
CA HIS A 262 -8.52 8.31 20.43
C HIS A 262 -7.30 8.59 21.33
N ARG A 263 -6.48 9.60 20.96
CA ARG A 263 -5.27 10.03 21.67
C ARG A 263 -5.51 10.24 23.17
N ALA A 264 -6.71 10.72 23.54
CA ALA A 264 -7.06 10.99 24.94
C ALA A 264 -7.21 9.74 25.83
N LYS A 265 -7.43 8.54 25.26
CA LYS A 265 -7.42 7.29 26.06
C LYS A 265 -6.01 6.76 26.36
N ARG A 266 -4.97 7.38 25.79
CA ARG A 266 -3.56 7.08 26.08
C ARG A 266 -2.94 8.05 27.10
N CYS A 267 -3.72 8.67 27.99
CA CYS A 267 -3.16 9.26 29.21
C CYS A 267 -2.50 8.14 30.04
N GLY A 268 -1.22 7.87 29.78
CA GLY A 268 -0.42 6.83 30.45
C GLY A 268 0.29 5.83 29.53
N VAL A 269 -0.08 5.74 28.25
CA VAL A 269 0.64 4.88 27.28
C VAL A 269 1.71 5.74 26.61
N SER A 270 2.98 5.43 26.90
CA SER A 270 4.13 6.11 26.30
C SER A 270 4.00 6.16 24.77
N LYS A 271 4.39 7.28 24.14
CA LYS A 271 4.51 7.39 22.67
C LYS A 271 5.42 6.29 22.09
N TYR A 272 6.32 5.76 22.90
CA TYR A 272 7.25 4.68 22.57
C TYR A 272 6.85 3.34 23.17
N ASP A 273 5.58 3.14 23.49
CA ASP A 273 5.10 1.79 23.76
C ASP A 273 5.13 0.99 22.44
N TRP A 274 6.27 0.40 22.11
CA TRP A 274 6.44 -0.46 20.92
C TRP A 274 5.59 -1.73 20.97
N THR A 275 5.02 -2.03 22.15
CA THR A 275 4.02 -3.08 22.32
C THR A 275 2.60 -2.57 22.05
N ALA A 276 2.42 -1.26 21.87
CA ALA A 276 1.17 -0.69 21.40
C ALA A 276 0.95 -1.06 19.93
N ARG A 277 -0.31 -1.32 19.61
CA ARG A 277 -0.78 -1.47 18.24
C ARG A 277 -0.48 -0.18 17.43
N PRO A 278 -0.39 -0.26 16.08
CA PRO A 278 -0.19 0.90 15.21
C PRO A 278 -1.12 2.03 15.62
N THR A 279 -0.74 3.29 15.50
CA THR A 279 -1.67 4.38 15.84
C THR A 279 -2.49 4.72 14.60
N ILE A 280 -3.81 4.53 14.64
CA ILE A 280 -4.69 4.89 13.52
C ILE A 280 -5.26 6.27 13.78
N SER A 281 -5.04 7.17 12.82
CA SER A 281 -5.60 8.52 12.85
C SER A 281 -7.13 8.48 12.84
N PRO A 282 -7.80 9.41 13.53
CA PRO A 282 -9.24 9.55 13.42
C PRO A 282 -9.66 9.83 11.98
N VAL A 283 -10.68 9.12 11.50
CA VAL A 283 -11.34 9.45 10.24
C VAL A 283 -12.08 10.77 10.41
N ASN A 284 -11.94 11.71 9.47
CA ASN A 284 -12.76 12.92 9.46
C ASN A 284 -14.21 12.59 9.05
N LEU A 285 -15.03 12.19 10.03
CA LEU A 285 -16.44 11.86 9.83
C LEU A 285 -17.28 13.05 9.34
N GLY A 286 -16.77 14.29 9.44
CA GLY A 286 -17.42 15.47 8.89
C GLY A 286 -17.65 15.35 7.38
N VAL A 287 -16.72 14.69 6.65
CA VAL A 287 -16.85 14.44 5.21
C VAL A 287 -18.07 13.58 4.87
N LEU A 288 -18.40 12.62 5.74
CA LEU A 288 -19.57 11.75 5.57
C LEU A 288 -20.89 12.49 5.85
N SER A 289 -20.83 13.71 6.39
CA SER A 289 -21.98 14.50 6.82
C SER A 289 -22.30 15.68 5.88
N LEU A 290 -21.51 15.89 4.80
CA LEU A 290 -21.67 17.05 3.91
C LEU A 290 -22.89 16.98 2.99
N SER A 291 -23.01 15.92 2.18
CA SER A 291 -24.14 15.69 1.28
C SER A 291 -24.30 14.19 1.01
N LYS A 292 -25.48 13.75 0.51
CA LYS A 292 -25.70 12.33 0.17
C LYS A 292 -24.70 11.83 -0.88
N LYS A 293 -24.47 12.60 -1.95
CA LYS A 293 -23.51 12.25 -3.03
C LYS A 293 -22.07 12.19 -2.49
N THR A 294 -21.67 13.20 -1.72
CA THR A 294 -20.33 13.23 -1.09
C THR A 294 -20.14 12.07 -0.13
N ARG A 295 -21.17 11.73 0.66
CA ARG A 295 -21.14 10.58 1.58
C ARG A 295 -20.98 9.27 0.82
N GLU A 296 -21.69 9.07 -0.29
CA GLU A 296 -21.58 7.86 -1.11
C GLU A 296 -20.18 7.72 -1.73
N ALA A 297 -19.66 8.80 -2.32
CA ALA A 297 -18.31 8.83 -2.90
C ALA A 297 -17.22 8.61 -1.83
N ALA A 298 -17.34 9.26 -0.67
CA ALA A 298 -16.42 9.09 0.44
C ALA A 298 -16.48 7.67 1.01
N LEU A 299 -17.67 7.08 1.17
CA LEU A 299 -17.81 5.68 1.59
C LEU A 299 -17.19 4.73 0.57
N TYR A 300 -17.34 5.00 -0.73
CA TYR A 300 -16.72 4.20 -1.78
C TYR A 300 -15.19 4.22 -1.67
N ALA A 301 -14.57 5.41 -1.62
CA ALA A 301 -13.12 5.57 -1.45
C ALA A 301 -12.64 4.90 -0.14
N LEU A 302 -13.39 5.11 0.94
CA LEU A 302 -13.09 4.53 2.25
C LEU A 302 -13.10 3.01 2.23
N TRP A 303 -14.08 2.36 1.60
CA TRP A 303 -14.11 0.90 1.56
C TRP A 303 -13.13 0.31 0.55
N LYS A 304 -12.95 0.94 -0.62
CA LYS A 304 -12.13 0.43 -1.72
C LYS A 304 -10.63 0.66 -1.60
N GLN A 305 -10.19 1.79 -1.02
CA GLN A 305 -8.78 2.19 -1.11
C GLN A 305 -8.00 2.12 0.21
N THR A 306 -8.71 2.13 1.36
CA THR A 306 -8.06 2.10 2.67
C THR A 306 -7.75 0.68 3.15
N THR A 307 -6.72 0.55 3.98
CA THR A 307 -6.40 -0.70 4.68
C THR A 307 -7.31 -0.84 5.91
N LYS A 308 -8.04 -1.97 5.98
CA LYS A 308 -8.91 -2.28 7.13
C LYS A 308 -8.09 -2.95 8.22
N VAL A 309 -7.91 -2.26 9.34
CA VAL A 309 -7.12 -2.76 10.47
C VAL A 309 -8.03 -3.41 11.51
N PHE A 310 -7.85 -4.71 11.73
CA PHE A 310 -8.55 -5.45 12.77
C PHE A 310 -7.60 -5.65 13.94
N ARG A 311 -8.00 -5.17 15.13
CA ARG A 311 -7.13 -5.19 16.32
C ARG A 311 -7.55 -6.18 17.37
N SER A 312 -8.83 -6.48 17.46
CA SER A 312 -9.31 -7.47 18.42
C SER A 312 -10.58 -8.10 17.88
N PRO A 313 -10.60 -9.42 17.67
CA PRO A 313 -11.82 -10.16 17.48
C PRO A 313 -12.60 -10.20 18.79
N GLN A 314 -12.05 -9.89 19.97
CA GLN A 314 -12.77 -10.04 21.25
C GLN A 314 -13.86 -8.97 21.53
N ARG A 315 -14.05 -7.99 20.63
CA ARG A 315 -15.33 -7.25 20.55
C ARG A 315 -16.39 -7.92 19.68
N ILE A 316 -16.08 -9.04 19.04
CA ILE A 316 -17.08 -10.05 18.68
C ILE A 316 -17.71 -10.43 20.01
N PRO A 317 -19.01 -10.21 20.20
CA PRO A 317 -19.64 -10.39 21.49
C PRO A 317 -19.31 -11.78 22.02
N HIS A 318 -18.51 -11.89 23.09
CA HIS A 318 -18.19 -13.15 23.78
C HIS A 318 -19.45 -13.98 24.10
N ARG A 319 -20.63 -13.34 24.10
CA ARG A 319 -21.94 -13.99 24.18
C ARG A 319 -22.29 -14.96 23.06
N ARG A 320 -21.69 -14.88 21.86
CA ARG A 320 -22.10 -15.75 20.73
C ARG A 320 -21.54 -17.17 20.79
N LEU A 321 -20.42 -17.40 21.49
CA LEU A 321 -19.87 -18.75 21.68
C LEU A 321 -20.66 -19.62 22.67
N ARG A 322 -21.62 -19.05 23.40
CA ARG A 322 -22.51 -19.79 24.33
C ARG A 322 -23.96 -19.88 23.87
N SER A 323 -24.32 -19.29 22.73
CA SER A 323 -25.67 -19.44 22.19
C SER A 323 -25.77 -20.79 21.50
N SER A 324 -26.21 -21.80 22.23
CA SER A 324 -26.58 -23.13 21.72
C SER A 324 -27.89 -23.09 20.91
N ASP A 325 -28.22 -21.95 20.29
CA ASP A 325 -29.43 -21.79 19.50
C ASP A 325 -29.15 -22.24 18.06
N PRO A 326 -29.65 -23.42 17.64
CA PRO A 326 -29.44 -23.95 16.30
C PRO A 326 -30.15 -23.13 15.21
N THR A 327 -30.99 -22.15 15.58
CA THR A 327 -31.74 -21.33 14.61
C THR A 327 -30.95 -20.16 14.02
N PHE A 328 -29.74 -19.88 14.51
CA PHE A 328 -28.81 -18.91 13.90
C PHE A 328 -27.64 -19.64 13.24
N PRO A 329 -27.83 -20.21 12.04
CA PRO A 329 -26.74 -20.81 11.29
C PRO A 329 -25.71 -19.73 10.94
N ASP A 330 -24.44 -20.07 11.07
CA ASP A 330 -23.32 -19.39 10.41
C ASP A 330 -23.06 -17.92 10.77
N THR A 331 -23.10 -17.58 12.07
CA THR A 331 -22.50 -16.31 12.49
C THR A 331 -20.97 -16.42 12.54
N ASP A 332 -20.33 -15.93 11.48
CA ASP A 332 -18.88 -15.79 11.26
C ASP A 332 -18.09 -15.54 12.55
N ILE A 333 -17.35 -16.58 12.95
CA ILE A 333 -16.55 -16.64 14.19
C ILE A 333 -15.33 -15.74 14.09
N SER A 334 -14.90 -15.36 12.88
CA SER A 334 -13.79 -14.43 12.70
C SER A 334 -14.18 -13.00 13.08
N GLY A 335 -15.49 -12.70 13.08
CA GLY A 335 -16.04 -11.36 13.21
C GLY A 335 -15.81 -10.46 12.00
N ILE A 336 -14.78 -10.72 11.19
CA ILE A 336 -14.31 -9.84 10.11
C ILE A 336 -15.46 -9.49 9.15
N LEU A 337 -16.24 -10.47 8.69
CA LEU A 337 -17.34 -10.20 7.75
C LEU A 337 -18.58 -9.61 8.41
N THR A 338 -18.72 -9.78 9.73
CA THR A 338 -19.79 -9.14 10.50
C THR A 338 -19.58 -7.62 10.53
N TYR A 339 -18.33 -7.15 10.48
CA TYR A 339 -18.02 -5.72 10.45
C TYR A 339 -18.28 -5.07 9.10
N ILE A 340 -18.47 -5.84 8.02
CA ILE A 340 -18.41 -5.29 6.65
C ILE A 340 -19.76 -5.49 5.95
N PRO A 341 -20.47 -4.39 5.60
CA PRO A 341 -21.72 -4.50 4.86
C PRO A 341 -21.53 -5.32 3.59
N SER A 342 -22.49 -6.19 3.27
CA SER A 342 -22.43 -7.10 2.12
C SER A 342 -22.07 -6.40 0.81
N ARG A 343 -22.66 -5.21 0.56
CA ARG A 343 -22.39 -4.38 -0.61
C ARG A 343 -20.93 -3.92 -0.75
N PHE A 344 -20.16 -3.94 0.33
CA PHE A 344 -18.76 -3.49 0.35
C PHE A 344 -17.75 -4.64 0.41
N ARG A 345 -18.20 -5.89 0.58
CA ARG A 345 -17.31 -7.06 0.59
C ARG A 345 -16.46 -7.18 -0.68
N PRO A 346 -16.98 -6.89 -1.89
CA PRO A 346 -16.16 -6.93 -3.11
C PRO A 346 -15.01 -5.92 -3.13
N TYR A 347 -15.09 -4.87 -2.30
CA TYR A 347 -14.07 -3.82 -2.26
C TYR A 347 -13.01 -4.05 -1.17
N LEU A 348 -13.09 -5.15 -0.41
CA LEU A 348 -12.10 -5.50 0.60
C LEU A 348 -10.86 -6.11 -0.06
N ASN A 349 -10.00 -5.24 -0.55
CA ASN A 349 -8.75 -5.62 -1.20
C ASN A 349 -7.53 -5.51 -0.26
N ARG A 350 -7.61 -4.80 0.87
CA ARG A 350 -6.50 -4.52 1.79
C ARG A 350 -6.92 -4.71 3.25
N ILE A 351 -6.33 -5.69 3.94
CA ILE A 351 -6.57 -5.98 5.35
C ILE A 351 -5.25 -5.97 6.13
N GLN A 352 -5.27 -5.44 7.35
CA GLN A 352 -4.22 -5.61 8.35
C GLN A 352 -4.78 -6.32 9.58
N LEU A 353 -4.18 -7.43 9.96
CA LEU A 353 -4.47 -8.18 11.18
C LEU A 353 -3.50 -7.73 12.28
N ALA A 354 -3.89 -6.71 13.03
CA ALA A 354 -3.16 -6.22 14.22
C ALA A 354 -3.69 -6.83 15.52
N LEU A 355 -3.99 -8.13 15.46
CA LEU A 355 -4.50 -8.93 16.56
C LEU A 355 -3.37 -9.25 17.56
N ASP A 356 -3.71 -9.62 18.79
CA ASP A 356 -2.71 -10.20 19.70
C ASP A 356 -2.35 -11.65 19.29
N ASN A 357 -1.31 -12.22 19.90
CA ASN A 357 -0.85 -13.55 19.52
C ASN A 357 -1.90 -14.63 19.82
N VAL A 358 -2.72 -14.48 20.85
CA VAL A 358 -3.79 -15.44 21.18
C VAL A 358 -4.86 -15.39 20.11
N GLU A 359 -5.29 -14.19 19.73
CA GLU A 359 -6.27 -13.95 18.69
C GLU A 359 -5.82 -14.50 17.33
N LEU A 360 -4.53 -14.38 16.99
CA LEU A 360 -3.95 -15.01 15.78
C LEU A 360 -3.96 -16.53 15.87
N LEU A 361 -3.58 -17.11 17.02
CA LEU A 361 -3.62 -18.56 17.23
C LEU A 361 -5.03 -19.11 17.03
N LEU A 362 -6.05 -18.41 17.54
CA LEU A 362 -7.46 -18.79 17.39
C LEU A 362 -7.96 -18.61 15.95
N LEU A 363 -7.63 -17.48 15.31
CA LEU A 363 -8.01 -17.19 13.93
C LEU A 363 -7.55 -18.29 12.97
N PHE A 364 -6.31 -18.74 13.11
CA PHE A 364 -5.71 -19.76 12.24
C PHE A 364 -5.86 -21.20 12.77
N GLY A 365 -6.52 -21.40 13.91
CA GLY A 365 -6.80 -22.72 14.47
C GLY A 365 -5.54 -23.49 14.89
N VAL A 366 -4.55 -22.82 15.46
CA VAL A 366 -3.28 -23.45 15.87
C VAL A 366 -3.53 -24.41 17.04
N PRO A 367 -3.20 -25.71 16.91
CA PRO A 367 -3.46 -26.72 17.93
C PRO A 367 -2.41 -26.63 19.06
N LEU A 368 -2.64 -25.76 20.04
CA LEU A 368 -1.87 -25.68 21.27
C LEU A 368 -2.60 -26.39 22.44
N PRO A 369 -1.91 -27.26 23.19
CA PRO A 369 -2.44 -27.83 24.44
C PRO A 369 -2.73 -26.72 25.46
N GLY A 370 -3.82 -26.84 26.22
CA GLY A 370 -4.13 -25.97 27.34
C GLY A 370 -4.65 -24.57 26.99
N ILE A 371 -4.33 -24.01 25.82
CA ILE A 371 -4.93 -22.75 25.32
C ILE A 371 -6.30 -23.06 24.72
N ASN A 372 -6.35 -24.05 23.84
CA ASN A 372 -7.56 -24.39 23.11
C ASN A 372 -8.62 -25.07 23.96
N ASP A 373 -8.24 -25.69 25.08
CA ASP A 373 -9.20 -26.31 26.00
C ASP A 373 -10.03 -25.25 26.75
N ALA A 374 -9.65 -23.96 26.67
CA ALA A 374 -10.51 -22.84 27.09
C ALA A 374 -11.74 -22.69 26.23
N PHE A 375 -11.56 -22.98 24.95
CA PHE A 375 -12.56 -22.82 23.92
C PHE A 375 -13.19 -24.18 23.77
N THR A 376 -14.22 -24.44 24.58
CA THR A 376 -14.95 -25.71 24.69
C THR A 376 -15.39 -26.29 23.34
N VAL A 377 -15.44 -25.48 22.28
CA VAL A 377 -15.69 -25.91 20.91
C VAL A 377 -14.70 -25.20 19.99
N ARG A 378 -13.83 -25.97 19.31
CA ARG A 378 -13.05 -25.41 18.21
C ARG A 378 -13.97 -25.27 16.99
N PRO A 379 -14.03 -24.09 16.37
CA PRO A 379 -14.67 -24.00 15.07
C PRO A 379 -13.88 -24.83 14.06
N SER A 380 -14.57 -25.77 13.43
CA SER A 380 -14.07 -26.51 12.28
C SER A 380 -14.99 -26.19 11.11
N PRO A 381 -14.52 -25.43 10.10
CA PRO A 381 -13.14 -24.98 9.91
C PRO A 381 -12.72 -23.79 10.81
N PRO A 382 -11.40 -23.55 10.99
CA PRO A 382 -10.88 -22.37 11.70
C PRO A 382 -11.40 -21.06 11.09
N PRO A 383 -11.54 -19.97 11.86
CA PRO A 383 -12.15 -18.74 11.36
C PRO A 383 -11.44 -18.13 10.14
N ALA A 384 -10.15 -18.40 9.93
CA ALA A 384 -9.41 -17.97 8.75
C ALA A 384 -9.92 -18.56 7.42
N HIS A 385 -10.80 -19.57 7.42
CA HIS A 385 -11.41 -20.11 6.19
C HIS A 385 -12.14 -19.05 5.36
N ILE A 386 -12.50 -17.92 5.96
CA ILE A 386 -13.15 -16.81 5.28
C ILE A 386 -12.27 -16.13 4.22
N PHE A 387 -10.94 -16.20 4.34
CA PHE A 387 -10.03 -15.52 3.41
C PHE A 387 -10.18 -16.05 1.98
N PRO A 388 -10.05 -17.37 1.72
CA PRO A 388 -10.22 -17.91 0.38
C PRO A 388 -11.68 -17.97 -0.08
N THR A 389 -12.66 -18.07 0.84
CA THR A 389 -14.06 -18.33 0.49
C THR A 389 -14.91 -17.06 0.36
N LEU A 390 -14.75 -16.12 1.28
CA LEU A 390 -15.65 -14.97 1.45
C LEU A 390 -14.96 -13.64 1.13
N LEU A 391 -13.64 -13.63 0.95
CA LEU A 391 -12.84 -12.48 0.58
C LEU A 391 -12.02 -12.74 -0.71
N PRO A 392 -12.65 -13.18 -1.82
CA PRO A 392 -11.91 -13.55 -3.04
C PRO A 392 -11.19 -12.38 -3.72
N HIS A 393 -11.54 -11.14 -3.38
CA HIS A 393 -10.92 -9.92 -3.91
C HIS A 393 -9.80 -9.37 -3.02
N LEU A 394 -9.44 -10.07 -1.94
CA LEU A 394 -8.36 -9.66 -1.05
C LEU A 394 -7.01 -9.79 -1.77
N LYS A 395 -6.41 -8.65 -2.11
CA LYS A 395 -5.12 -8.57 -2.80
C LYS A 395 -3.95 -8.38 -1.85
N TYR A 396 -4.21 -7.80 -0.68
CA TYR A 396 -3.18 -7.41 0.28
C TYR A 396 -3.60 -7.79 1.70
N LEU A 397 -2.74 -8.53 2.39
CA LEU A 397 -2.88 -8.89 3.79
C LEU A 397 -1.59 -8.54 4.55
N ASP A 398 -1.70 -7.73 5.58
CA ASP A 398 -0.60 -7.49 6.52
C ASP A 398 -0.90 -8.17 7.86
N ILE A 399 0.02 -9.00 8.35
CA ILE A 399 -0.08 -9.63 9.68
C ILE A 399 0.88 -8.88 10.61
N TYR A 400 0.32 -8.05 11.49
CA TYR A 400 1.07 -7.27 12.46
C TYR A 400 1.22 -8.06 13.76
N PHE A 401 2.45 -8.47 14.07
CA PHE A 401 2.75 -9.21 15.29
C PHE A 401 2.97 -8.29 16.49
N GLN A 402 2.27 -8.56 17.59
CA GLN A 402 2.53 -7.88 18.85
C GLN A 402 3.68 -8.53 19.62
N SER A 403 4.39 -7.72 20.39
CA SER A 403 5.48 -8.19 21.24
C SER A 403 4.93 -9.05 22.38
N THR A 404 5.47 -10.25 22.55
CA THR A 404 5.26 -11.03 23.79
C THR A 404 5.85 -10.35 25.02
N ALA A 405 6.55 -9.21 24.88
CA ALA A 405 7.10 -8.50 26.04
C ALA A 405 6.03 -8.05 27.05
N ARG A 406 4.76 -7.98 26.64
CA ARG A 406 3.65 -7.86 27.60
C ARG A 406 3.15 -9.24 27.99
N ARG A 407 3.07 -9.45 29.30
CA ARG A 407 2.48 -10.67 29.87
C ARG A 407 1.04 -10.90 29.39
N SER A 408 0.24 -9.84 29.19
CA SER A 408 -1.12 -9.94 28.65
C SER A 408 -1.19 -10.46 27.20
N TYR A 409 -0.09 -10.43 26.45
CA TYR A 409 0.00 -10.95 25.07
C TYR A 409 0.71 -12.31 24.99
N ASN A 410 1.10 -12.87 26.14
CA ASN A 410 1.61 -14.23 26.23
C ASN A 410 0.41 -15.19 26.32
N PRO A 411 0.21 -16.08 25.34
CA PRO A 411 -0.95 -16.95 25.34
C PRO A 411 -0.95 -17.99 26.47
N TRP A 412 0.19 -18.19 27.15
CA TRP A 412 0.31 -19.05 28.34
C TRP A 412 0.19 -18.30 29.67
N HIS A 413 0.05 -16.97 29.66
CA HIS A 413 -0.10 -16.21 30.90
C HIS A 413 -1.56 -16.25 31.39
N THR A 414 -1.83 -17.15 32.34
CA THR A 414 -3.18 -17.58 32.74
C THR A 414 -3.97 -16.62 33.62
N THR A 415 -3.35 -15.60 34.23
CA THR A 415 -4.07 -14.73 35.19
C THR A 415 -5.22 -13.94 34.57
N GLU A 416 -5.20 -13.71 33.25
CA GLU A 416 -6.30 -13.08 32.52
C GLU A 416 -7.18 -14.09 31.76
N MET A 417 -6.62 -15.22 31.33
CA MET A 417 -7.32 -16.22 30.50
C MET A 417 -8.21 -17.18 31.29
N THR A 418 -7.87 -17.45 32.55
CA THR A 418 -8.60 -18.42 33.37
C THR A 418 -8.66 -17.93 34.81
N PRO A 419 -9.74 -17.22 35.23
CA PRO A 419 -9.97 -16.97 36.64
C PRO A 419 -10.17 -18.28 37.43
N ASP A 420 -10.42 -19.38 36.71
CA ASP A 420 -10.50 -20.74 37.21
C ASP A 420 -9.15 -21.23 37.74
N ARG A 421 -9.06 -21.33 39.07
CA ARG A 421 -7.88 -21.83 39.79
C ARG A 421 -7.60 -23.29 39.46
N ASP A 422 -8.64 -24.10 39.30
CA ASP A 422 -8.52 -25.55 39.08
C ASP A 422 -7.86 -25.81 37.73
N ARG A 423 -8.20 -25.00 36.73
CA ARG A 423 -7.55 -25.06 35.43
C ARG A 423 -6.07 -24.68 35.47
N ARG A 424 -5.70 -23.68 36.27
CA ARG A 424 -4.28 -23.32 36.43
C ARG A 424 -3.51 -24.48 37.06
N THR A 425 -4.07 -25.08 38.12
CA THR A 425 -3.51 -26.26 38.79
C THR A 425 -3.36 -27.42 37.81
N TYR A 426 -4.38 -27.72 37.00
CA TYR A 426 -4.33 -28.74 35.96
C TYR A 426 -3.17 -28.50 34.97
N LEU A 427 -3.05 -27.29 34.43
CA LEU A 427 -1.99 -26.96 33.47
C LEU A 427 -0.58 -27.05 34.09
N THR A 428 -0.40 -26.61 35.34
CA THR A 428 0.93 -26.59 35.97
C THR A 428 1.32 -27.90 36.66
N GLU A 429 0.41 -28.50 37.42
CA GLU A 429 0.69 -29.64 38.29
C GLU A 429 0.44 -30.96 37.55
N GLU A 430 -0.65 -31.09 36.81
CA GLU A 430 -0.96 -32.34 36.08
C GLU A 430 -0.23 -32.43 34.75
N LEU A 431 -0.21 -31.33 33.98
CA LEU A 431 0.45 -31.30 32.67
C LEU A 431 1.93 -30.86 32.71
N GLY A 432 2.41 -30.39 33.87
CA GLY A 432 3.80 -29.98 34.06
C GLY A 432 4.21 -28.73 33.27
N MET A 433 3.27 -27.86 32.89
CA MET A 433 3.58 -26.67 32.09
C MET A 433 4.19 -25.54 32.95
N ASP A 434 5.28 -24.95 32.48
CA ASP A 434 5.87 -23.76 33.11
C ASP A 434 5.21 -22.48 32.59
N LEU A 435 4.06 -22.12 33.19
CA LEU A 435 3.32 -20.91 32.82
C LEU A 435 4.02 -19.60 33.22
N ALA A 436 5.08 -19.67 34.04
CA ALA A 436 5.91 -18.50 34.35
C ALA A 436 6.90 -18.18 33.22
N ARG A 437 7.22 -19.17 32.38
CA ARG A 437 8.11 -19.03 31.24
C ARG A 437 7.47 -18.19 30.14
N MET A 438 8.24 -17.25 29.61
CA MET A 438 7.87 -16.50 28.42
C MET A 438 8.12 -17.35 27.17
N PRO A 439 7.16 -17.45 26.24
CA PRO A 439 7.37 -18.21 25.02
C PRO A 439 8.41 -17.53 24.14
N CYS A 440 9.12 -18.35 23.38
CA CYS A 440 9.94 -17.86 22.29
C CYS A 440 9.05 -17.20 21.22
N GLN A 441 9.16 -15.88 21.04
CA GLN A 441 8.43 -15.12 20.00
C GLN A 441 8.63 -15.75 18.62
N ARG A 442 9.88 -16.13 18.29
CA ARG A 442 10.21 -16.78 17.00
C ARG A 442 9.36 -18.03 16.77
N ILE A 443 9.34 -18.94 17.75
CA ILE A 443 8.62 -20.21 17.65
C ILE A 443 7.10 -19.95 17.55
N LEU A 444 6.57 -19.05 18.37
CA LEU A 444 5.16 -18.68 18.35
C LEU A 444 4.72 -18.13 16.98
N GLN A 445 5.52 -17.23 16.39
CA GLN A 445 5.26 -16.67 15.07
C GLN A 445 5.33 -17.73 13.97
N GLU A 446 6.34 -18.61 14.01
CA GLU A 446 6.43 -19.73 13.07
C GLU A 446 5.25 -20.68 13.22
N TRP A 447 4.72 -20.89 14.41
CA TRP A 447 3.50 -21.69 14.61
C TRP A 447 2.32 -21.02 13.94
N ILE A 448 2.04 -19.76 14.25
CA ILE A 448 0.96 -18.99 13.63
C ILE A 448 1.05 -19.05 12.10
N LEU A 449 2.21 -18.76 11.52
CA LEU A 449 2.39 -18.69 10.06
C LEU A 449 2.28 -20.06 9.36
N THR A 450 2.72 -21.14 10.01
CA THR A 450 2.55 -22.51 9.47
C THR A 450 1.10 -22.90 9.31
N TYR A 451 0.24 -22.55 10.25
CA TYR A 451 -1.20 -22.83 10.13
C TYR A 451 -1.92 -21.78 9.29
N ALA A 452 -1.43 -20.54 9.27
CA ALA A 452 -1.99 -19.48 8.44
C ALA A 452 -1.80 -19.75 6.94
N TYR A 453 -0.69 -20.38 6.54
CA TYR A 453 -0.31 -20.62 5.14
C TYR A 453 -1.46 -21.14 4.27
N GLU A 454 -2.21 -22.15 4.73
CA GLU A 454 -3.30 -22.77 3.98
C GLU A 454 -4.43 -21.78 3.61
N TYR A 455 -4.63 -20.76 4.45
CA TYR A 455 -5.71 -19.78 4.30
C TYR A 455 -5.27 -18.53 3.54
N ILE A 456 -3.97 -18.20 3.55
CA ILE A 456 -3.47 -16.92 3.04
C ILE A 456 -2.60 -17.04 1.79
N ARG A 457 -2.19 -18.25 1.38
CA ARG A 457 -1.33 -18.47 0.20
C ARG A 457 -1.90 -17.97 -1.12
N GLY A 458 -3.23 -17.81 -1.23
CA GLY A 458 -3.90 -17.31 -2.44
C GLY A 458 -3.95 -15.78 -2.54
N ILE A 459 -3.50 -15.06 -1.52
CA ILE A 459 -3.53 -13.59 -1.47
C ILE A 459 -2.30 -13.06 -2.21
N SER A 460 -2.50 -12.12 -3.14
CA SER A 460 -1.44 -11.66 -4.05
C SER A 460 -0.22 -11.07 -3.35
N ARG A 461 -0.41 -10.40 -2.21
CA ARG A 461 0.66 -9.82 -1.40
C ARG A 461 0.37 -10.01 0.08
N VAL A 462 1.26 -10.69 0.78
CA VAL A 462 1.21 -10.87 2.23
C VAL A 462 2.45 -10.24 2.87
N GLU A 463 2.25 -9.27 3.75
CA GLU A 463 3.32 -8.62 4.50
C GLU A 463 3.31 -9.02 5.97
N LEU A 464 4.49 -9.05 6.57
CA LEU A 464 4.65 -9.32 8.00
C LEU A 464 5.27 -8.10 8.68
N SER A 465 4.51 -7.48 9.57
CA SER A 465 4.90 -6.24 10.25
C SER A 465 4.91 -6.39 11.78
N GLY A 466 5.35 -5.34 12.47
CA GLY A 466 5.39 -5.29 13.94
C GLY A 466 6.59 -6.02 14.54
N PHE A 467 6.38 -6.71 15.67
CA PHE A 467 7.44 -7.31 16.48
C PHE A 467 7.82 -8.72 15.99
N ILE A 468 8.34 -8.80 14.77
CA ILE A 468 8.80 -10.05 14.13
C ILE A 468 10.32 -10.04 13.91
N LYS A 469 10.99 -11.17 14.19
CA LYS A 469 12.43 -11.30 13.95
C LYS A 469 12.72 -11.35 12.45
N ALA A 470 13.76 -10.65 11.98
CA ALA A 470 14.07 -10.54 10.56
C ALA A 470 14.24 -11.89 9.83
N PRO A 471 14.88 -12.93 10.42
CA PRO A 471 14.96 -14.24 9.78
C PRO A 471 13.60 -14.92 9.56
N VAL A 472 12.66 -14.74 10.50
CA VAL A 472 11.29 -15.29 10.39
C VAL A 472 10.53 -14.54 9.31
N LYS A 473 10.57 -13.20 9.34
CA LYS A 473 9.96 -12.33 8.32
C LYS A 473 10.43 -12.73 6.93
N LYS A 474 11.75 -12.79 6.70
CA LYS A 474 12.36 -13.14 5.41
C LYS A 474 12.01 -14.56 4.95
N LYS A 475 12.01 -15.55 5.85
CA LYS A 475 11.61 -16.94 5.54
C LYS A 475 10.17 -16.96 5.02
N TRP A 476 9.24 -16.34 5.76
CA TRP A 476 7.82 -16.43 5.46
C TRP A 476 7.37 -15.53 4.32
N GLU A 477 7.88 -14.30 4.19
CA GLU A 477 7.56 -13.44 3.04
C GLU A 477 8.01 -14.05 1.72
N ARG A 478 9.11 -14.81 1.71
CA ARG A 478 9.54 -15.57 0.52
C ARG A 478 8.57 -16.71 0.17
N LEU A 479 8.04 -17.41 1.18
CA LEU A 479 7.10 -18.52 0.98
C LEU A 479 5.70 -18.03 0.61
N LEU A 480 5.29 -16.88 1.15
CA LEU A 480 3.97 -16.28 0.94
C LEU A 480 3.89 -15.39 -0.30
N ASN A 481 5.01 -14.80 -0.72
CA ASN A 481 5.13 -14.00 -1.92
C ASN A 481 6.19 -14.61 -2.84
N PRO A 482 5.90 -15.77 -3.48
CA PRO A 482 6.81 -16.30 -4.47
C PRO A 482 7.06 -15.23 -5.54
N ALA A 483 8.32 -15.10 -5.98
CA ALA A 483 8.64 -14.19 -7.07
C ALA A 483 7.75 -14.53 -8.27
N PRO A 484 7.19 -13.54 -8.99
CA PRO A 484 6.46 -13.81 -10.21
C PRO A 484 7.42 -14.56 -11.14
N SER A 485 7.21 -15.86 -11.30
CA SER A 485 7.91 -16.61 -12.33
C SER A 485 7.49 -15.99 -13.66
N SER A 486 8.42 -15.91 -14.62
CA SER A 486 8.09 -15.54 -16.00
C SER A 486 7.03 -16.46 -16.63
N SER A 487 6.78 -17.62 -16.01
CA SER A 487 5.60 -18.44 -16.27
C SER A 487 4.38 -17.91 -15.48
N PRO A 488 3.25 -17.61 -16.14
CA PRO A 488 2.00 -17.18 -15.49
C PRO A 488 1.37 -18.27 -14.60
N HIS A 489 1.86 -19.51 -14.70
CA HIS A 489 1.50 -20.58 -13.78
C HIS A 489 2.66 -20.83 -12.81
N PRO A 490 2.45 -20.70 -11.49
CA PRO A 490 3.42 -21.17 -10.52
C PRO A 490 3.68 -22.64 -10.82
N SER A 491 4.95 -23.03 -10.96
CA SER A 491 5.27 -24.42 -11.25
C SER A 491 4.68 -25.29 -10.13
N GLU A 492 3.92 -26.33 -10.49
CA GLU A 492 3.34 -27.28 -9.53
C GLU A 492 4.41 -27.81 -8.55
N GLU A 493 5.66 -27.88 -9.01
CA GLU A 493 6.84 -28.22 -8.22
C GLU A 493 7.10 -27.26 -7.05
N THR A 494 6.97 -25.94 -7.26
CA THR A 494 7.20 -24.93 -6.20
C THR A 494 6.12 -25.02 -5.13
N GLU A 495 4.87 -25.24 -5.54
CA GLU A 495 3.75 -25.40 -4.61
C GLU A 495 3.85 -26.73 -3.83
N ALA A 496 4.20 -27.83 -4.51
CA ALA A 496 4.40 -29.13 -3.87
C ALA A 496 5.55 -29.09 -2.86
N ARG A 497 6.67 -28.43 -3.22
CA ARG A 497 7.80 -28.23 -2.32
C ARG A 497 7.41 -27.41 -1.10
N THR A 498 6.68 -26.31 -1.29
CA THR A 498 6.24 -25.46 -0.17
C THR A 498 5.26 -26.22 0.74
N SER A 499 4.31 -26.95 0.15
CA SER A 499 3.37 -27.79 0.90
C SER A 499 4.08 -28.87 1.72
N THR A 500 5.15 -29.45 1.18
CA THR A 500 6.00 -30.43 1.90
C THR A 500 6.72 -29.79 3.10
N ILE A 501 7.24 -28.57 2.94
CA ILE A 501 7.86 -27.80 4.04
C ILE A 501 6.81 -27.52 5.13
N ILE A 502 5.61 -27.10 4.75
CA ILE A 502 4.53 -26.80 5.71
C ILE A 502 4.07 -28.06 6.45
N ALA A 503 3.94 -29.20 5.74
CA ALA A 503 3.58 -30.48 6.34
C ALA A 503 4.65 -30.98 7.31
N SER A 504 5.93 -30.86 6.97
CA SER A 504 7.03 -31.26 7.86
C SER A 504 7.11 -30.38 9.10
N GLU A 505 6.88 -29.06 8.95
CA GLU A 505 6.78 -28.11 10.07
C GLU A 505 5.58 -28.45 10.98
N LYS A 506 4.40 -28.75 10.43
CA LYS A 506 3.24 -29.19 11.23
C LYS A 506 3.54 -30.49 11.98
N LYS A 507 4.18 -31.46 11.32
CA LYS A 507 4.58 -32.74 11.94
C LYS A 507 5.59 -32.51 13.07
N ALA A 508 6.64 -31.73 12.84
CA ALA A 508 7.63 -31.39 13.87
C ALA A 508 6.97 -30.72 15.09
N LYS A 509 5.97 -29.87 14.87
CA LYS A 509 5.22 -29.20 15.93
C LYS A 509 4.31 -30.14 16.71
N SER A 510 3.70 -31.13 16.05
CA SER A 510 2.90 -32.17 16.71
C SER A 510 3.70 -33.12 17.60
N LEU A 511 5.03 -33.14 17.47
CA LEU A 511 5.92 -33.98 18.29
C LEU A 511 6.29 -33.34 19.64
N TYR A 512 5.93 -32.07 19.88
CA TYR A 512 6.20 -31.41 21.16
C TYR A 512 5.42 -32.11 22.27
N HIS A 513 6.13 -32.48 23.34
CA HIS A 513 5.47 -33.03 24.52
C HIS A 513 4.75 -31.90 25.28
N ILE A 514 3.63 -32.20 25.93
CA ILE A 514 2.81 -31.19 26.63
C ILE A 514 3.64 -30.42 27.68
N SER A 515 4.58 -31.09 28.36
CA SER A 515 5.49 -30.47 29.33
C SER A 515 6.55 -29.53 28.70
N GLU A 516 6.75 -29.57 27.38
CA GLU A 516 7.67 -28.67 26.69
C GLU A 516 7.05 -27.29 26.43
N TYR A 517 5.74 -27.13 26.67
CA TYR A 517 5.05 -25.85 26.52
C TYR A 517 5.18 -24.96 27.77
N PRO A 518 5.33 -23.64 27.61
CA PRO A 518 5.61 -22.91 26.35
C PRO A 518 7.02 -23.22 25.83
N PRO A 519 7.29 -23.35 24.53
CA PRO A 519 8.58 -23.85 24.02
C PRO A 519 9.78 -23.03 24.53
N GLN A 520 10.86 -23.74 24.88
CA GLN A 520 12.10 -23.09 25.33
C GLN A 520 12.68 -22.20 24.23
N CYS A 521 13.21 -21.04 24.63
CA CYS A 521 13.75 -20.09 23.68
C CYS A 521 15.20 -20.41 23.34
N ALA A 522 15.40 -21.04 22.17
CA ALA A 522 16.71 -21.26 21.57
C ALA A 522 17.12 -20.13 20.59
N CYS A 523 16.76 -18.88 20.91
CA CYS A 523 17.24 -17.74 20.15
C CYS A 523 18.62 -17.33 20.67
N GLU A 524 19.63 -17.42 19.82
CA GLU A 524 20.95 -16.85 20.05
C GLU A 524 21.07 -15.51 19.31
N PRO A 525 21.88 -14.56 19.82
CA PRO A 525 22.59 -14.60 21.10
C PRO A 525 21.69 -14.37 22.33
N LEU A 526 20.46 -13.85 22.13
CA LEU A 526 19.59 -13.43 23.21
C LEU A 526 18.22 -14.14 23.16
N PRO A 527 17.89 -14.93 24.20
CA PRO A 527 16.55 -15.48 24.37
C PRO A 527 15.50 -14.35 24.40
N CYS A 528 14.33 -14.58 23.80
CA CYS A 528 13.24 -13.60 23.73
C CYS A 528 12.78 -13.10 25.11
N GLY A 529 12.93 -13.93 26.16
CA GLY A 529 12.59 -13.58 27.55
C GLY A 529 13.66 -12.76 28.29
N THR A 530 14.91 -12.76 27.82
CA THR A 530 16.03 -11.98 28.37
C THR A 530 16.44 -10.85 27.43
N SER A 531 15.56 -10.50 26.48
CA SER A 531 15.85 -9.48 25.47
C SER A 531 16.32 -8.18 26.16
N PRO A 532 17.38 -7.52 25.65
CA PRO A 532 17.80 -6.20 26.12
C PRO A 532 16.66 -5.19 26.14
N VAL A 533 15.64 -5.37 25.28
CA VAL A 533 14.40 -4.58 25.27
C VAL A 533 13.71 -4.64 26.63
N TYR A 534 13.62 -5.81 27.25
CA TYR A 534 13.04 -5.99 28.59
C TYR A 534 13.91 -5.40 29.69
N ALA A 535 15.23 -5.54 29.59
CA ALA A 535 16.16 -4.94 30.54
C ALA A 535 16.04 -3.41 30.52
N VAL A 536 16.01 -2.81 29.33
CA VAL A 536 15.79 -1.36 29.14
C VAL A 536 14.40 -0.98 29.65
N GLN A 537 13.34 -1.73 29.35
CA GLN A 537 11.99 -1.43 29.80
C GLN A 537 11.84 -1.48 31.33
N SER A 538 12.37 -2.53 31.96
CA SER A 538 12.32 -2.70 33.41
C SER A 538 13.13 -1.62 34.13
N SER A 539 14.33 -1.30 33.63
CA SER A 539 15.16 -0.20 34.13
C SER A 539 14.42 1.14 34.05
N ASN A 540 13.74 1.42 32.93
CA ASN A 540 12.95 2.65 32.78
C ASN A 540 11.72 2.68 33.68
N GLN A 541 10.97 1.60 33.78
CA GLN A 541 9.84 1.52 34.72
C GLN A 541 10.31 1.77 36.16
N GLN A 542 11.47 1.25 36.55
CA GLN A 542 12.05 1.50 37.87
C GLN A 542 12.47 2.97 38.03
N ARG A 543 13.10 3.60 37.02
CA ARG A 543 13.41 5.04 37.03
C ARG A 543 12.16 5.89 37.19
N CYS A 544 11.10 5.60 36.42
CA CYS A 544 9.83 6.31 36.49
C CYS A 544 9.13 6.14 37.85
N ARG A 545 9.11 4.91 38.40
CA ARG A 545 8.54 4.65 39.74
C ARG A 545 9.26 5.43 40.82
N ARG A 546 10.60 5.52 40.76
CA ARG A 546 11.41 6.30 41.71
C ARG A 546 11.15 7.80 41.63
N ALA A 547 10.83 8.31 40.44
CA ALA A 547 10.60 9.74 40.22
C ALA A 547 9.26 10.27 40.75
N ARG A 548 8.33 9.40 41.20
CA ARG A 548 7.00 9.72 41.82
C ARG A 548 6.08 10.70 41.06
N HIS A 549 6.47 11.13 39.87
CA HIS A 549 5.68 11.95 38.96
C HIS A 549 5.58 11.25 37.60
N ASN A 550 4.58 11.61 36.79
CA ASN A 550 4.45 11.23 35.38
C ASN A 550 5.66 11.73 34.58
N CYS A 551 6.83 11.15 34.80
CA CYS A 551 8.04 11.61 34.19
C CYS A 551 8.07 11.07 32.76
N ASN A 552 8.26 11.98 31.83
CA ASN A 552 8.67 11.71 30.46
C ASN A 552 10.13 11.23 30.42
N CYS A 553 10.53 10.37 31.37
CA CYS A 553 11.86 9.79 31.44
C CYS A 553 11.98 8.77 30.30
N PHE A 554 12.21 9.27 29.10
CA PHE A 554 12.45 8.45 27.94
C PHE A 554 13.90 7.97 27.98
N PRO A 555 14.18 6.67 27.83
CA PRO A 555 15.53 6.24 27.46
C PRO A 555 15.91 6.86 26.11
N HIS A 556 17.19 7.10 25.93
CA HIS A 556 17.71 7.59 24.67
C HIS A 556 17.51 6.52 23.58
N TRP A 557 17.08 6.93 22.37
CA TRP A 557 16.78 6.03 21.25
C TRP A 557 17.91 5.02 20.96
N SER A 558 19.17 5.42 21.16
CA SER A 558 20.33 4.55 21.01
C SER A 558 20.29 3.30 21.89
N GLU A 559 19.72 3.37 23.09
CA GLU A 559 19.58 2.21 23.99
C GLU A 559 18.58 1.17 23.44
N PHE A 560 17.62 1.62 22.63
CA PHE A 560 16.67 0.73 21.96
C PHE A 560 17.20 0.20 20.64
N ARG A 561 17.84 1.03 19.82
CA ARG A 561 18.30 0.63 18.49
C ARG A 561 19.08 -0.70 18.53
N ASP A 562 20.01 -0.83 19.47
CA ASP A 562 20.85 -2.02 19.57
C ASP A 562 20.05 -3.23 20.12
N ALA A 563 19.09 -2.99 21.02
CA ALA A 563 18.17 -4.00 21.53
C ALA A 563 17.17 -4.53 20.49
N PHE A 564 16.86 -3.71 19.48
CA PHE A 564 15.90 -3.99 18.41
C PHE A 564 16.54 -4.43 17.09
N ALA A 565 17.87 -4.48 16.98
CA ALA A 565 18.57 -4.78 15.72
C ALA A 565 18.19 -6.12 15.08
N GLU A 566 17.73 -7.11 15.87
CA GLU A 566 17.26 -8.40 15.38
C GLU A 566 15.80 -8.40 14.86
N TYR A 567 15.05 -7.35 15.18
CA TYR A 567 13.64 -7.23 14.83
C TYR A 567 13.51 -6.37 13.57
N ALA A 568 12.72 -6.87 12.62
CA ALA A 568 12.32 -6.07 11.48
C ALA A 568 11.19 -5.13 11.94
N TYR A 569 11.58 -4.03 12.60
CA TYR A 569 10.62 -3.05 13.10
C TYR A 569 10.62 -1.82 12.19
N ASP A 570 9.48 -1.57 11.55
CA ASP A 570 9.30 -0.39 10.72
C ASP A 570 8.97 0.80 11.63
N PHE A 571 9.99 1.58 12.01
CA PHE A 571 9.73 2.88 12.63
C PHE A 571 9.22 3.84 11.54
N GLU A 572 7.92 4.10 11.56
CA GLU A 572 7.34 5.26 10.88
C GLU A 572 7.93 6.55 11.49
N GLY A 573 9.05 7.01 10.95
CA GLY A 573 9.72 8.20 11.46
C GLY A 573 10.88 8.70 10.62
N GLU A 574 11.80 7.84 10.20
CA GLU A 574 12.99 8.25 9.45
C GLU A 574 13.43 7.11 8.53
N ARG A 575 13.00 7.13 7.26
CA ARG A 575 13.65 6.31 6.22
C ARG A 575 15.03 6.91 5.93
N GLY A 576 15.99 6.53 6.76
CA GLY A 576 17.41 6.58 6.47
C GLY A 576 17.98 5.20 6.77
N VAL A 577 17.89 4.28 5.80
CA VAL A 577 18.74 3.09 5.83
C VAL A 577 20.16 3.59 5.57
N VAL A 578 20.94 3.76 6.64
CA VAL A 578 22.39 3.92 6.51
C VAL A 578 22.92 2.51 6.30
N ASP A 579 23.09 2.16 5.03
CA ASP A 579 23.86 0.98 4.65
C ASP A 579 25.32 1.24 5.05
N GLY A 580 25.76 0.54 6.09
CA GLY A 580 27.10 0.69 6.63
C GLY A 580 28.13 0.07 5.69
N ALA A 581 29.09 0.89 5.28
CA ALA A 581 30.34 0.58 4.55
C ALA A 581 30.35 0.92 3.05
N ARG A 582 30.42 2.23 2.76
CA ARG A 582 31.21 2.74 1.62
C ARG A 582 31.76 4.12 1.97
N GLU A 583 33.08 4.25 1.96
CA GLU A 583 33.77 5.53 1.96
C GLU A 583 33.26 6.37 0.78
N VAL A 584 32.78 7.58 1.08
CA VAL A 584 32.57 8.61 0.06
C VAL A 584 33.59 9.71 0.33
N LEU A 585 34.68 9.65 -0.43
CA LEU A 585 35.45 10.83 -0.81
C LEU A 585 34.58 11.69 -1.72
N GLY A 586 34.38 12.96 -1.38
CA GLY A 586 33.76 13.91 -2.30
C GLY A 586 32.90 14.98 -1.62
N SER A 587 33.57 16.01 -1.10
CA SER A 587 32.96 17.28 -0.72
C SER A 587 32.36 17.99 -1.96
N GLY A 588 31.04 18.12 -2.00
CA GLY A 588 30.32 18.97 -2.97
C GLY A 588 29.21 19.75 -2.26
N ARG A 589 29.41 21.06 -2.14
CA ARG A 589 28.46 22.01 -1.51
C ARG A 589 27.13 22.04 -2.26
N GLY A 590 26.03 21.97 -1.51
CA GLY A 590 24.68 22.29 -1.97
C GLY A 590 23.78 22.56 -0.77
N GLU A 591 23.61 23.84 -0.45
CA GLU A 591 22.87 24.36 0.70
C GLU A 591 21.37 24.06 0.59
N ASN A 592 20.76 23.63 1.71
CA ASN A 592 19.42 24.06 2.15
C ASN A 592 19.17 23.57 3.59
N VAL A 593 19.59 24.38 4.56
CA VAL A 593 19.36 24.18 6.00
C VAL A 593 18.15 25.02 6.43
N PHE A 594 17.10 24.36 6.91
CA PHE A 594 16.08 24.99 7.74
C PHE A 594 16.72 25.56 9.02
N LYS A 595 16.74 26.89 9.14
CA LYS A 595 17.18 27.62 10.33
C LYS A 595 16.21 27.38 11.49
N ILE A 596 16.63 26.59 12.48
CA ILE A 596 16.06 26.64 13.83
C ILE A 596 16.67 27.84 14.57
N ARG A 597 15.84 28.85 14.89
CA ARG A 597 16.22 29.95 15.79
C ARG A 597 16.48 29.38 17.19
N ARG A 598 17.76 29.31 17.60
CA ARG A 598 18.15 29.24 19.01
C ARG A 598 17.85 30.59 19.67
N GLY A 599 16.85 30.63 20.55
CA GLY A 599 16.66 31.74 21.49
C GLY A 599 17.78 31.73 22.52
N LYS A 600 18.59 32.80 22.55
CA LYS A 600 19.54 33.09 23.62
C LYS A 600 18.78 33.35 24.92
N VAL A 601 19.11 32.60 25.97
CA VAL A 601 18.80 32.95 27.35
C VAL A 601 19.69 34.13 27.72
N GLY A 602 19.10 35.32 27.81
CA GLY A 602 19.72 36.50 28.39
C GLY A 602 19.40 36.53 29.88
N ILE A 603 20.42 36.37 30.71
CA ILE A 603 20.40 36.68 32.14
C ILE A 603 20.30 38.21 32.23
N SER A 604 19.20 38.75 32.75
CA SER A 604 19.09 40.16 33.11
C SER A 604 19.39 40.35 34.60
N GLU A 605 20.33 41.25 34.85
CA GLU A 605 20.78 41.70 36.16
C GLU A 605 19.66 42.39 36.95
N ARG A 606 19.68 42.12 38.26
CA ARG A 606 18.97 42.88 39.29
C ARG A 606 19.61 44.26 39.50
N ARG A 607 18.86 45.32 39.21
CA ARG A 607 18.78 46.61 39.91
C ARG A 607 17.34 47.09 39.69
N GLY A 608 16.51 47.51 40.63
CA GLY A 608 16.69 48.23 41.89
C GLY A 608 15.66 49.38 41.85
N GLY A 609 14.77 49.50 42.85
CA GLY A 609 13.75 50.57 42.94
C GLY A 609 12.38 50.01 43.34
N ARG A 610 12.00 49.94 44.63
CA ARG A 610 11.50 51.01 45.51
C ARG A 610 10.21 51.67 45.01
N GLU A 611 9.08 51.24 45.56
CA GLU A 611 7.85 51.99 45.90
C GLU A 611 6.99 50.99 46.70
N GLY A 612 6.49 51.28 47.90
CA GLY A 612 5.72 52.46 48.28
C GLY A 612 4.28 51.98 48.50
N GLY A 613 3.83 51.95 49.75
CA GLY A 613 2.64 51.20 50.19
C GLY A 613 1.29 51.73 49.73
N GLY A 614 0.24 50.95 50.00
CA GLY A 614 -1.14 51.37 49.79
C GLY A 614 -2.15 50.30 50.22
N ARG A 615 -2.79 50.54 51.37
CA ARG A 615 -3.94 49.81 51.92
C ARG A 615 -5.12 49.76 50.93
N GLY A 616 -5.95 48.72 51.05
CA GLY A 616 -7.35 48.78 50.58
C GLY A 616 -8.01 47.42 50.46
N GLY A 617 -8.83 47.04 51.46
CA GLY A 617 -9.66 45.84 51.43
C GLY A 617 -11.01 46.04 50.75
N ARG A 618 -11.64 44.92 50.35
CA ARG A 618 -13.09 44.62 50.20
C ARG A 618 -13.15 43.21 49.58
N ALA A 619 -13.63 42.15 50.24
CA ALA A 619 -14.99 41.84 50.69
C ALA A 619 -16.01 41.59 49.55
N GLY A 620 -16.59 40.38 49.54
CA GLY A 620 -17.81 39.98 48.81
C GLY A 620 -17.55 39.33 47.44
N GLY A 621 -18.12 38.18 47.08
CA GLY A 621 -19.17 37.39 47.70
C GLY A 621 -19.33 36.01 47.05
N ARG A 622 -20.05 35.14 47.75
CA ARG A 622 -20.53 33.82 47.34
C ARG A 622 -21.84 33.94 46.55
N GLY A 623 -22.11 32.93 45.73
CA GLY A 623 -23.42 32.57 45.16
C GLY A 623 -23.25 32.20 43.69
N GLY A 624 -23.64 31.04 43.20
CA GLY A 624 -24.24 29.83 43.76
C GLY A 624 -24.10 28.70 42.76
#